data_AF-A0A3R7IKE3-F1
#
_entry.id   AF-A0A3R7IKE3-F1
#
_cell.length_a   1.000
_cell.length_b   1.000
_cell.length_c   1.000
_cell.angle_alpha   90.00
_cell.angle_beta   90.00
_cell.angle_gamma   90.00
#
_symmetry.space_group_name_H-M   'P 1'
#
loop_
_entity.id
_entity.type
_entity.pdbx_description
1 polymer ?
#
loop_
_entity_poly.entity_id
_entity_poly.type
_entity_poly.pdbx_seq_one_letter_code
_entity_poly.pdbx_strand_id
1 'polypeptide(L)'
;MSEVLTPIVYQLGIGGTLGFFAGYAIKKLTKLIAALIGVMALLLIYLGYEGIIMINYEKLTEKIQSLIGIVGQAPNVITPIISGLPFAGSFLAGAALGLKFG
;
A
#
# COMPACT_ATOMS: atom_id res chain seq x y z
N MET A 1 -10.43 -46.02 -8.19
CA MET A 1 -10.52 -44.77 -7.39
C MET A 1 -9.16 -44.26 -6.90
N SER A 2 -8.16 -45.12 -6.72
CA SER A 2 -6.81 -44.78 -6.23
C SER A 2 -5.85 -44.19 -7.28
N GLU A 3 -6.06 -44.44 -8.58
CA GLU A 3 -5.17 -43.96 -9.66
C GLU A 3 -5.27 -42.45 -9.94
N VAL A 4 -6.36 -41.80 -9.53
CA VAL A 4 -6.57 -40.36 -9.76
C VAL A 4 -6.16 -39.52 -8.54
N LEU A 5 -6.18 -40.10 -7.34
CA LEU A 5 -5.87 -39.41 -6.09
C LEU A 5 -4.37 -39.15 -5.92
N THR A 6 -3.51 -40.10 -6.29
CA THR A 6 -2.05 -39.96 -6.22
C THR A 6 -1.51 -38.79 -7.08
N PRO A 7 -1.88 -38.63 -8.36
CA PRO A 7 -1.43 -37.50 -9.16
C PRO A 7 -1.94 -36.15 -8.63
N ILE A 8 -3.18 -36.07 -8.12
CA ILE A 8 -3.73 -34.84 -7.54
C ILE A 8 -2.97 -34.42 -6.27
N VAL A 9 -2.66 -35.37 -5.39
CA VAL A 9 -1.88 -35.10 -4.16
C VAL A 9 -0.46 -34.65 -4.51
N TYR A 10 0.17 -35.25 -5.52
CA TYR A 10 1.51 -34.86 -5.97
C TYR A 10 1.52 -33.46 -6.60
N GLN A 11 0.53 -33.15 -7.43
CA GLN A 11 0.37 -31.85 -8.08
C GLN A 11 0.03 -30.75 -7.07
N LEU A 12 -0.81 -31.02 -6.08
CA LEU A 12 -1.08 -30.10 -4.98
C LEU A 12 0.13 -29.92 -4.05
N GLY A 13 0.92 -30.96 -3.83
CA GLY A 13 2.16 -30.87 -3.06
C GLY A 13 3.19 -29.96 -3.73
N ILE A 14 3.45 -30.16 -5.02
CA ILE A 14 4.40 -29.33 -5.78
C ILE A 14 3.85 -27.93 -6.03
N GLY A 15 2.60 -27.80 -6.45
CA GLY A 15 1.96 -26.50 -6.69
C GLY A 15 1.81 -25.68 -5.41
N GLY A 16 1.47 -26.32 -4.30
CA GLY A 16 1.35 -25.67 -2.99
C GLY A 16 2.69 -25.19 -2.45
N THR A 17 3.75 -26.00 -2.57
CA THR A 17 5.11 -25.59 -2.14
C THR A 17 5.64 -24.46 -3.00
N LEU A 18 5.56 -24.57 -4.33
CA LEU A 18 5.97 -23.50 -5.25
C LEU A 18 5.15 -22.22 -5.04
N GLY A 19 3.83 -22.34 -4.88
CA GLY A 19 2.94 -21.22 -4.58
C GLY A 19 3.27 -20.55 -3.25
N PHE A 20 3.62 -21.34 -2.22
CA PHE A 20 4.08 -20.80 -0.94
C PHE A 20 5.38 -20.02 -1.07
N PHE A 21 6.39 -20.55 -1.76
CA PHE A 21 7.65 -19.84 -1.96
C PHE A 21 7.47 -18.57 -2.80
N ALA A 22 6.69 -18.64 -3.90
CA ALA A 22 6.40 -17.50 -4.74
C ALA A 22 5.62 -16.42 -3.95
N GLY A 23 4.58 -16.80 -3.22
CA GLY A 23 3.79 -15.90 -2.38
C GLY A 23 4.62 -15.27 -1.25
N TYR A 24 5.52 -16.05 -0.62
CA TYR A 24 6.43 -15.54 0.41
C TYR A 24 7.42 -14.52 -0.16
N ALA A 25 8.00 -14.81 -1.34
CA ALA A 25 8.90 -13.88 -2.02
C ALA A 25 8.19 -12.57 -2.38
N ILE A 26 6.96 -12.65 -2.93
CA ILE A 26 6.14 -11.48 -3.23
C ILE A 26 5.84 -10.69 -1.94
N LYS A 27 5.42 -11.35 -0.85
CA LYS A 27 5.14 -10.67 0.43
C LYS A 27 6.35 -9.89 0.94
N LYS A 28 7.55 -10.47 0.82
CA LYS A 28 8.79 -9.82 1.26
C LYS A 28 9.15 -8.64 0.36
N LEU A 29 8.95 -8.77 -0.96
CA LEU A 29 9.17 -7.69 -1.92
C LEU A 29 8.19 -6.53 -1.71
N THR A 30 6.91 -6.81 -1.48
CA THR A 30 5.89 -5.78 -1.21
C THR A 30 6.23 -4.97 0.04
N LYS A 31 6.72 -5.61 1.11
CA LYS A 31 7.18 -4.88 2.31
C LYS A 31 8.33 -3.92 2.00
N LEU A 32 9.28 -4.33 1.17
CA LEU A 32 10.42 -3.50 0.78
C LEU A 32 9.98 -2.31 -0.08
N ILE A 33 9.09 -2.54 -1.05
CA ILE A 33 8.52 -1.47 -1.90
C ILE A 33 7.71 -0.49 -1.03
N ALA A 34 6.86 -0.99 -0.12
CA ALA A 34 6.07 -0.15 0.77
C ALA A 34 6.95 0.72 1.68
N ALA A 35 8.04 0.16 2.22
CA ALA A 35 9.01 0.92 3.01
C ALA A 35 9.67 2.02 2.16
N LEU A 36 10.08 1.71 0.93
CA LEU A 36 10.69 2.68 0.02
C LEU A 36 9.73 3.85 -0.30
N ILE A 37 8.46 3.56 -0.57
CA ILE A 37 7.42 4.57 -0.81
C ILE A 37 7.21 5.43 0.43
N GLY A 38 7.15 4.83 1.62
CA GLY A 38 7.02 5.56 2.88
C GLY A 38 8.19 6.51 3.15
N VAL A 39 9.43 6.06 2.91
CA VAL A 39 10.63 6.90 3.03
C VAL A 39 10.62 8.04 2.01
N MET A 40 10.23 7.76 0.77
CA MET A 40 10.11 8.79 -0.27
C MET A 40 9.09 9.87 0.13
N ALA A 41 7.94 9.47 0.67
CA ALA A 41 6.91 10.40 1.14
C ALA A 41 7.40 11.24 2.32
N LEU A 42 8.11 10.65 3.29
CA LEU A 42 8.74 11.39 4.39
C LEU A 42 9.73 12.44 3.88
N LEU A 43 10.57 12.07 2.92
CA LEU A 43 11.54 12.98 2.31
C LEU A 43 10.84 14.15 1.61
N LEU A 44 9.76 13.88 0.87
CA LEU A 44 8.98 14.92 0.23
C LEU A 44 8.36 15.90 1.25
N ILE A 45 7.76 15.38 2.32
CA ILE A 45 7.21 16.19 3.42
C ILE A 45 8.31 17.06 4.04
N TYR A 46 9.50 16.50 4.28
CA TYR A 46 10.64 17.21 4.84
C TYR A 46 11.13 18.36 3.94
N LEU A 47 11.35 18.09 2.65
CA LEU A 47 11.74 19.11 1.67
C LEU A 47 10.66 20.19 1.52
N GLY A 48 9.38 19.81 1.62
CA GLY A 48 8.26 20.75 1.61
C GLY A 48 8.22 21.63 2.87
N TYR A 49 8.59 21.07 4.03
CA TYR A 49 8.66 21.79 5.30
C TYR A 49 9.83 22.78 5.32
N GLU A 50 11.00 22.41 4.81
CA GLU A 50 12.14 23.33 4.65
C GLU A 50 11.90 24.41 3.58
N GLY A 51 10.84 24.29 2.78
CA GLY A 51 10.54 25.22 1.69
C GLY A 51 11.45 25.05 0.47
N ILE A 52 12.23 23.97 0.40
CA ILE A 52 13.05 23.62 -0.76
C ILE A 52 12.15 23.31 -1.97
N ILE A 53 11.00 22.68 -1.74
CA ILE A 53 10.00 22.40 -2.77
C ILE A 53 8.62 22.92 -2.36
N MET A 54 7.85 23.42 -3.33
CA MET A 54 6.46 23.80 -3.12
C MET A 54 5.56 22.64 -3.53
N ILE A 55 4.88 22.01 -2.56
CA ILE A 55 4.01 20.85 -2.80
C ILE A 55 2.58 21.31 -3.00
N ASN A 56 2.01 21.03 -4.17
CA ASN A 56 0.58 21.21 -4.42
C ASN A 56 -0.17 19.93 -3.99
N TYR A 57 -0.69 19.94 -2.76
CA TYR A 57 -1.40 18.79 -2.17
C TYR A 57 -2.73 18.47 -2.85
N GLU A 58 -3.38 19.46 -3.48
CA GLU A 58 -4.65 19.28 -4.18
C GLU A 58 -4.46 18.47 -5.46
N LYS A 59 -3.51 18.90 -6.31
CA LYS A 59 -3.11 18.13 -7.50
C LYS A 59 -2.52 16.76 -7.16
N LEU A 60 -1.81 16.65 -6.05
CA LEU A 60 -1.29 15.37 -5.57
C LEU A 60 -2.44 14.41 -5.22
N THR A 61 -3.46 14.90 -4.53
CA THR A 61 -4.65 14.12 -4.15
C THR A 61 -5.46 13.71 -5.37
N GLU A 62 -5.71 14.60 -6.32
CA GLU A 62 -6.39 14.28 -7.59
C GLU A 62 -5.65 13.19 -8.36
N LYS A 63 -4.32 13.33 -8.48
CA LYS A 63 -3.50 12.36 -9.19
C LYS A 63 -3.51 11.01 -8.51
N ILE A 64 -3.41 10.97 -7.18
CA ILE A 64 -3.57 9.74 -6.41
C ILE A 64 -4.95 9.15 -6.70
N GLN A 65 -6.04 9.89 -6.48
CA GLN A 65 -7.41 9.42 -6.71
C GLN A 65 -7.62 8.85 -8.12
N SER A 66 -7.02 9.46 -9.14
CA SER A 66 -7.06 8.96 -10.52
C SER A 66 -6.34 7.61 -10.70
N LEU A 67 -5.24 7.38 -9.97
CA LEU A 67 -4.48 6.12 -10.01
C LEU A 67 -5.19 4.97 -9.29
N ILE A 68 -5.83 5.26 -8.16
CA ILE A 68 -6.55 4.24 -7.36
C ILE A 68 -8.03 4.10 -7.77
N GLY A 69 -8.52 4.90 -8.72
CA GLY A 69 -9.89 4.83 -9.24
C GLY A 69 -10.96 5.22 -8.20
N ILE A 70 -10.58 5.85 -7.08
CA ILE A 70 -11.48 6.18 -5.95
C ILE A 70 -12.23 7.49 -6.21
N VAL A 71 -12.67 7.73 -7.44
CA VAL A 71 -13.36 8.99 -7.80
C VAL A 71 -14.84 8.96 -7.40
N GLY A 72 -15.42 7.81 -7.01
CA GLY A 72 -16.87 7.69 -6.90
C GLY A 72 -17.51 7.48 -5.51
N GLN A 73 -16.77 7.06 -4.47
CA GLN A 73 -17.41 6.46 -3.28
C GLN A 73 -16.73 6.79 -1.94
N ALA A 74 -16.19 7.99 -1.75
CA ALA A 74 -15.89 8.43 -0.39
C ALA A 74 -17.23 8.84 0.29
N PRO A 75 -17.72 8.14 1.33
CA PRO A 75 -18.91 8.59 2.03
C PRO A 75 -18.72 10.01 2.57
N ASN A 76 -19.78 10.82 2.55
CA ASN A 76 -19.83 12.23 2.98
C ASN A 76 -19.27 12.52 4.39
N VAL A 77 -18.97 11.47 5.16
CA VAL A 77 -18.41 11.53 6.51
C VAL A 77 -16.87 11.62 6.50
N ILE A 78 -16.20 11.17 5.43
CA ILE A 78 -14.73 11.16 5.34
C ILE A 78 -14.19 12.48 4.76
N THR A 79 -14.97 13.14 3.90
CA THR A 79 -14.60 14.41 3.24
C THR A 79 -14.14 15.51 4.22
N PRO A 80 -14.84 15.76 5.35
CA PRO A 80 -14.44 16.79 6.31
C PRO A 80 -13.14 16.46 7.07
N ILE A 81 -12.88 15.16 7.29
CA ILE A 81 -11.70 14.67 8.01
C ILE A 81 -10.46 14.83 7.12
N ILE A 82 -10.58 14.51 5.83
CA ILE A 82 -9.51 14.65 4.84
C ILE A 82 -9.22 16.13 4.55
N SER A 83 -10.23 17.00 4.56
CA SER A 83 -10.05 18.44 4.30
C SER A 83 -9.45 19.20 5.48
N GLY A 84 -9.55 18.67 6.71
CA GLY A 84 -9.04 19.32 7.92
C GLY A 84 -7.65 18.85 8.36
N LEU A 85 -7.16 17.70 7.85
CA LEU A 85 -5.87 17.14 8.25
C LEU A 85 -4.75 17.54 7.27
N PRO A 86 -3.68 18.19 7.74
CA PRO A 86 -2.46 18.36 6.94
C PRO A 86 -1.97 17.01 6.44
N PHE A 87 -1.47 16.95 5.19
CA PHE A 87 -0.94 15.72 4.59
C PHE A 87 0.10 15.01 5.47
N ALA A 88 0.95 15.76 6.17
CA ALA A 88 1.91 15.21 7.12
C ALA A 88 1.23 14.49 8.30
N GLY A 89 0.14 15.03 8.84
CA GLY A 89 -0.60 14.41 9.94
C GLY A 89 -1.28 13.11 9.54
N SER A 90 -1.93 13.08 8.37
CA SER A 90 -2.55 11.87 7.85
C SER A 90 -1.51 10.82 7.44
N PHE A 91 -0.37 11.24 6.87
CA PHE A 91 0.76 10.35 6.58
C PHE A 91 1.31 9.70 7.86
N LEU A 92 1.58 10.47 8.92
CA LEU A 92 2.12 9.93 10.17
C LEU A 92 1.13 8.99 10.87
N ALA A 93 -0.16 9.33 10.89
CA ALA A 93 -1.20 8.45 11.41
C ALA A 93 -1.28 7.14 10.59
N GLY A 94 -1.26 7.24 9.26
CA GLY A 94 -1.23 6.10 8.36
C GLY A 94 0.02 5.24 8.53
N ALA A 95 1.20 5.85 8.71
CA ALA A 95 2.46 5.18 8.95
C ALA A 95 2.45 4.44 10.30
N ALA A 96 1.96 5.06 11.37
CA ALA A 96 1.83 4.42 12.68
C ALA A 96 0.90 3.20 12.64
N LEU A 97 -0.25 3.32 11.96
CA LEU A 97 -1.14 2.18 11.74
C LEU A 97 -0.47 1.11 10.87
N GLY A 98 0.21 1.49 9.79
CA GLY A 98 0.94 0.59 8.91
C GLY A 98 2.04 -0.19 9.64
N LEU A 99 2.78 0.45 10.55
CA LEU A 99 3.77 -0.23 11.40
C LEU A 99 3.15 -1.22 12.39
N LYS A 100 1.93 -0.95 12.86
CA LYS A 100 1.22 -1.85 13.78
C LYS A 100 0.62 -3.07 13.06
N PHE A 101 0.12 -2.89 11.84
CA PHE A 101 -0.62 -3.92 11.11
C PHE A 101 0.18 -4.61 9.98
N GLY A 102 1.36 -4.10 9.61
CA GLY A 102 2.21 -4.61 8.51
C GLY A 102 3.24 -5.65 8.93
#